data_AF-A0AAN6DYA7-F1
#
_entry.id   AF-A0AAN6DYA7-F1
#
_cell.length_a   1.000
_cell.length_b   1.000
_cell.length_c   1.000
_cell.angle_alpha   90.00
_cell.angle_beta   90.00
_cell.angle_gamma   90.00
#
_symmetry.space_group_name_H-M   'P 1'
#
loop_
_entity.id
_entity.type
_entity.pdbx_description
1 polymer ?
#
loop_
_entity_poly.entity_id
_entity_poly.type
_entity_poly.pdbx_seq_one_letter_code
_entity_poly.pdbx_strand_id
1 'polypeptide(L)'
;MDDVTGRWAEVPPVRGAYVVNIGNLMMRWTNHTFNSALYRVLNYSGKDRYSIPFFFDGDSSVLIDCIPGCEEGGKREPPIFARDFLQMQVSKSYSKREAGGRNGNRPGT
;
A
#
# COMPACT_ATOMS: atom_id res chain seq x y z
N MET A 1 8.47 -2.27 -5.48
CA MET A 1 9.80 -2.91 -5.50
C MET A 1 9.57 -4.30 -6.04
N ASP A 2 10.36 -4.74 -7.00
CA ASP A 2 10.25 -6.11 -7.49
C ASP A 2 10.75 -7.06 -6.39
N ASP A 3 9.90 -7.99 -5.96
CA ASP A 3 10.18 -8.84 -4.79
C ASP A 3 11.28 -9.90 -5.08
N VAL A 4 11.57 -10.15 -6.36
CA VAL A 4 12.61 -11.10 -6.79
C VAL A 4 13.97 -10.41 -6.87
N THR A 5 14.04 -9.24 -7.48
CA THR A 5 15.31 -8.54 -7.77
C THR A 5 15.62 -7.42 -6.78
N GLY A 6 14.67 -7.02 -5.93
CA GLY A 6 14.79 -5.88 -5.01
C GLY A 6 14.88 -4.52 -5.71
N ARG A 7 14.69 -4.47 -7.03
CA ARG A 7 14.85 -3.25 -7.82
C ARG A 7 13.59 -2.40 -7.80
N TRP A 8 13.79 -1.10 -7.92
CA TRP A 8 12.70 -0.15 -8.11
C TRP A 8 12.39 -0.04 -9.60
N ALA A 9 11.13 -0.27 -9.97
CA ALA A 9 10.61 0.03 -11.29
C ALA A 9 10.00 1.43 -11.29
N GLU A 10 10.31 2.21 -12.32
CA GLU A 10 9.70 3.53 -12.52
C GLU A 10 8.31 3.39 -13.15
N VAL A 11 7.42 4.30 -12.79
CA VAL A 11 6.10 4.42 -13.41
C VAL A 11 6.07 5.76 -14.16
N PRO A 12 6.38 5.78 -15.46
CA PRO A 12 6.43 7.03 -16.22
C PRO A 12 5.02 7.63 -16.34
N PRO A 13 4.87 8.96 -16.21
CA PRO A 13 3.57 9.60 -16.40
C PRO A 13 3.07 9.41 -17.84
N VAL A 14 1.87 8.86 -17.99
CA VAL A 14 1.18 8.74 -19.27
C VAL A 14 -0.04 9.67 -19.26
N ARG A 15 -0.12 10.57 -20.24
CA ARG A 15 -1.21 11.54 -20.34
C ARG A 15 -2.55 10.81 -20.49
N GLY A 16 -3.52 11.15 -19.65
CA GLY A 16 -4.86 10.55 -19.68
C GLY A 16 -4.96 9.16 -19.02
N ALA A 17 -3.86 8.64 -18.47
CA ALA A 17 -3.86 7.37 -17.76
C ALA A 17 -3.96 7.56 -16.24
N TYR A 18 -4.49 6.53 -15.58
CA TYR A 18 -4.42 6.38 -14.13
C TYR A 18 -3.32 5.38 -13.77
N VAL A 19 -2.66 5.63 -12.65
CA VAL A 19 -1.86 4.60 -11.98
C VAL A 19 -2.77 3.94 -10.96
N VAL A 20 -2.98 2.63 -11.07
CA VAL A 20 -3.79 1.84 -10.16
C VAL A 20 -2.88 0.94 -9.33
N ASN A 21 -3.05 0.97 -8.02
CA ASN A 21 -2.41 0.07 -7.09
C ASN A 21 -3.46 -0.58 -6.19
N ILE A 22 -3.10 -1.73 -5.62
CA ILE A 22 -3.91 -2.42 -4.63
C ILE A 22 -3.25 -2.30 -3.26
N GLY A 23 -4.09 -2.25 -2.22
CA GLY A 23 -3.65 -2.17 -0.83
C GLY A 23 -3.69 -3.52 -0.11
N ASN A 24 -3.18 -3.51 1.12
CA ASN A 24 -3.12 -4.71 1.98
C ASN A 24 -4.48 -5.36 2.23
N LEU A 25 -5.58 -4.60 2.20
CA LEU A 25 -6.93 -5.15 2.39
C LEU A 25 -7.28 -6.12 1.24
N MET A 26 -7.05 -5.72 -0.01
CA MET A 26 -7.28 -6.56 -1.20
C MET A 26 -6.30 -7.72 -1.27
N MET A 27 -5.05 -7.53 -0.83
CA MET A 27 -4.09 -8.62 -0.71
C MET A 27 -4.58 -9.71 0.25
N ARG A 28 -5.10 -9.34 1.43
CA ARG A 28 -5.72 -10.29 2.36
C ARG A 28 -6.95 -10.94 1.75
N TRP A 29 -7.82 -10.15 1.12
CA TRP A 29 -9.08 -10.62 0.56
C TRP A 29 -8.87 -11.70 -0.52
N THR A 30 -7.82 -11.55 -1.33
CA THR A 30 -7.44 -12.48 -2.42
C THR A 30 -6.46 -13.57 -1.98
N ASN A 31 -6.30 -13.80 -0.68
CA ASN A 31 -5.37 -14.79 -0.12
C ASN A 31 -3.93 -14.65 -0.65
N HIS A 32 -3.49 -13.41 -0.85
CA HIS A 32 -2.17 -13.03 -1.37
C HIS A 32 -1.94 -13.42 -2.84
N THR A 33 -3.01 -13.70 -3.59
CA THR A 33 -2.92 -13.83 -5.06
C THR A 33 -2.51 -12.51 -5.70
N PHE A 34 -3.04 -11.39 -5.19
CA PHE A 34 -2.57 -10.07 -5.57
C PHE A 34 -1.78 -9.42 -4.44
N ASN A 35 -0.56 -8.98 -4.74
CA ASN A 35 0.35 -8.41 -3.76
C ASN A 35 0.23 -6.89 -3.65
N SER A 36 0.20 -6.39 -2.41
CA SER A 36 0.28 -4.95 -2.12
C SER A 36 1.74 -4.48 -2.26
N ALA A 37 2.10 -4.01 -3.45
CA ALA A 37 3.46 -3.63 -3.79
C ALA A 37 3.98 -2.42 -2.99
N LEU A 38 5.26 -2.45 -2.60
CA LEU A 38 5.94 -1.30 -2.01
C LEU A 38 6.19 -0.21 -3.07
N TYR A 39 5.74 1.01 -2.80
CA TYR A 39 5.94 2.19 -3.65
C TYR A 39 6.53 3.37 -2.86
N ARG A 40 7.21 4.26 -3.58
CA ARG A 40 7.73 5.53 -3.05
C ARG A 40 7.65 6.61 -4.12
N VAL A 41 7.54 7.86 -3.69
CA VAL A 41 7.60 9.01 -4.59
C VAL A 41 8.92 9.73 -4.36
N LEU A 42 9.66 9.91 -5.45
CA LEU A 42 10.90 10.67 -5.48
C LEU A 42 10.74 11.75 -6.56
N ASN A 43 11.10 13.00 -6.26
CA ASN A 43 11.01 14.08 -7.22
C ASN A 43 12.41 14.63 -7.53
N TYR A 44 12.99 14.18 -8.65
CA TYR A 44 14.29 14.62 -9.14
C TYR A 44 14.20 15.64 -10.28
N SER A 45 12.98 16.04 -10.68
CA SER A 45 12.75 16.82 -11.90
C SER A 45 13.06 18.31 -11.75
N GLY A 46 13.28 18.79 -10.52
CA GLY A 46 13.37 20.22 -10.20
C GLY A 46 12.06 20.99 -10.40
N LYS A 47 10.96 20.30 -10.72
CA LYS A 47 9.63 20.86 -10.93
C LYS A 47 8.64 20.27 -9.93
N ASP A 48 7.52 20.95 -9.73
CA ASP A 48 6.44 20.41 -8.92
C ASP A 48 5.83 19.17 -9.55
N ARG A 49 5.56 18.16 -8.71
CA ARG A 49 4.85 16.94 -9.07
C ARG A 49 3.54 16.88 -8.29
N TYR A 50 2.43 17.03 -8.98
CA TYR A 50 1.10 16.94 -8.38
C TYR A 50 0.56 15.50 -8.41
N SER A 51 -0.20 15.13 -7.38
CA SER A 51 -0.92 13.86 -7.31
C SER A 51 -2.26 14.07 -6.62
N ILE A 52 -3.32 13.46 -7.17
CA ILE A 52 -4.66 13.47 -6.58
C ILE A 52 -5.04 12.00 -6.33
N PRO A 53 -4.58 11.41 -5.22
CA PRO A 53 -4.85 10.00 -4.95
C PRO A 53 -6.29 9.82 -4.46
N PHE A 54 -6.90 8.72 -4.90
CA PHE A 54 -8.18 8.24 -4.40
C PHE A 54 -7.99 6.86 -3.79
N PHE A 55 -8.59 6.63 -2.62
CA PHE A 55 -8.53 5.36 -1.90
C PHE A 55 -9.95 4.86 -1.66
N PHE A 56 -10.19 3.59 -1.95
CA PHE A 56 -11.46 2.92 -1.70
C PHE A 56 -11.21 1.64 -0.92
N ASP A 57 -11.61 1.64 0.34
CA ASP A 57 -11.40 0.52 1.27
C ASP A 57 -12.67 -0.33 1.49
N GLY A 58 -13.77 0.00 0.79
CA GLY A 58 -15.05 -0.69 0.93
C GLY A 58 -15.84 -0.33 2.19
N ASP A 59 -16.90 -1.08 2.45
CA ASP A 59 -17.75 -0.89 3.64
C ASP A 59 -17.04 -1.41 4.90
N SER A 60 -17.00 -0.56 5.92
CA SER A 60 -16.33 -0.80 7.21
C SER A 60 -16.81 -2.06 7.96
N SER A 61 -18.04 -2.49 7.71
CA SER A 61 -18.71 -3.63 8.35
C SER A 61 -18.48 -4.95 7.63
N VAL A 62 -17.86 -4.94 6.44
CA VAL A 62 -17.57 -6.15 5.68
C VAL A 62 -16.54 -6.99 6.42
N LEU A 63 -16.83 -8.29 6.56
CA LEU A 63 -15.87 -9.27 7.02
C LEU A 63 -14.96 -9.66 5.85
N ILE A 64 -13.68 -9.33 5.98
CA ILE A 64 -12.64 -9.71 5.03
C ILE A 64 -12.16 -11.10 5.40
N ASP A 65 -12.59 -12.06 4.59
CA ASP A 65 -12.16 -13.47 4.58
C ASP A 65 -11.76 -13.82 3.14
N CYS A 66 -10.94 -14.85 2.95
CA CYS A 66 -10.51 -15.32 1.64
C CYS A 66 -11.71 -15.45 0.69
N ILE A 67 -11.67 -14.73 -0.45
CA ILE A 67 -12.72 -14.86 -1.47
C ILE A 67 -12.73 -16.28 -2.06
N PRO A 68 -13.91 -16.81 -2.43
CA PRO A 68 -14.01 -18.08 -3.14
C PRO A 68 -13.14 -18.10 -4.40
N GLY A 69 -12.43 -19.20 -4.61
CA GLY A 69 -11.46 -19.38 -5.68
C GLY A 69 -10.03 -18.92 -5.37
N CYS A 70 -9.79 -18.27 -4.22
CA CYS A 70 -8.43 -17.90 -3.78
C CYS A 70 -7.89 -18.81 -2.65
N GLU A 71 -8.67 -19.78 -2.19
CA GLU A 71 -8.36 -20.67 -1.07
C GLU A 71 -7.47 -21.87 -1.42
N GLU A 72 -6.83 -21.90 -2.60
CA GLU A 72 -5.91 -22.97 -2.96
C GLU A 72 -4.73 -23.04 -1.96
N GLY A 73 -4.50 -24.23 -1.38
CA GLY A 73 -3.52 -24.40 -0.30
C GLY A 73 -3.99 -23.92 1.08
N GLY A 74 -5.26 -23.51 1.21
CA GLY A 74 -5.88 -23.08 2.46
C GLY A 74 -5.85 -21.56 2.67
N LYS A 75 -6.59 -21.11 3.70
CA LYS A 75 -6.66 -19.69 4.09
C LYS A 75 -5.38 -19.29 4.82
N ARG A 76 -4.69 -18.25 4.35
CA ARG A 76 -3.43 -17.76 4.94
C ARG A 76 -3.62 -16.95 6.22
N GLU A 77 -4.76 -16.29 6.35
CA GLU A 77 -5.06 -15.40 7.47
C GLU A 77 -6.48 -15.63 7.98
N PRO A 78 -6.75 -15.42 9.29
CA PRO A 78 -8.11 -15.51 9.82
C PRO A 78 -9.00 -14.38 9.26
N PRO A 79 -10.34 -14.47 9.35
CA PRO A 79 -11.21 -13.36 8.99
C PRO A 79 -11.01 -12.12 9.88
N ILE A 80 -11.21 -10.92 9.33
CA ILE A 80 -11.17 -9.65 10.08
C ILE A 80 -12.16 -8.64 9.48
N PHE A 81 -12.81 -7.80 10.28
CA PHE A 81 -13.62 -6.71 9.71
C PHE A 81 -12.74 -5.65 9.05
N ALA A 82 -13.21 -5.07 7.94
CA ALA A 82 -12.49 -4.04 7.21
C ALA A 82 -12.09 -2.87 8.12
N ARG A 83 -13.00 -2.39 8.98
CA ARG A 83 -12.70 -1.32 9.95
C ARG A 83 -11.52 -1.63 10.87
N ASP A 84 -11.46 -2.85 11.38
CA ASP A 84 -10.45 -3.25 12.38
C ASP A 84 -9.08 -3.36 11.70
N PHE A 85 -9.07 -3.89 10.47
CA PHE A 85 -7.86 -3.94 9.67
C PHE A 85 -7.33 -2.56 9.30
N LEU A 86 -8.20 -1.64 8.85
CA LEU A 86 -7.81 -0.28 8.50
C LEU A 86 -7.27 0.47 9.72
N GLN A 87 -7.95 0.39 10.87
CA GLN A 87 -7.47 0.98 12.12
C GLN A 87 -6.09 0.46 12.50
N MET A 88 -5.86 -0.85 12.38
CA MET A 88 -4.56 -1.46 12.61
C MET A 88 -3.48 -0.90 11.65
N GLN A 89 -3.78 -0.74 10.36
CA GLN A 89 -2.84 -0.22 9.36
C GLN A 89 -2.51 1.27 9.57
N VAL A 90 -3.51 2.08 9.93
CA VAL A 90 -3.33 3.49 10.28
C VAL A 90 -2.42 3.60 11.51
N SER A 91 -2.72 2.88 12.59
CA SER A 91 -1.87 2.88 13.79
C SER A 91 -0.43 2.49 13.44
N LYS A 92 -0.22 1.41 12.68
CA LYS A 92 1.14 0.99 12.25
C LYS A 92 1.89 2.08 11.45
N SER A 93 1.19 2.77 10.56
CA SER A 93 1.75 3.81 9.70
C SER A 93 2.16 5.07 10.47
N TYR A 94 1.38 5.45 11.48
CA TYR A 94 1.57 6.72 12.21
C TYR A 94 2.32 6.55 13.55
N SER A 95 2.24 5.40 14.23
CA SER A 95 3.01 5.15 15.46
C SER A 95 4.53 5.16 15.22
N LYS A 96 4.99 4.90 14.00
CA LYS A 96 6.40 5.05 13.62
C LYS A 96 6.87 6.51 13.51
N ARG A 97 5.96 7.48 13.34
CA ARG A 97 6.33 8.91 13.20
C ARG A 97 6.68 9.56 14.54
N GLU A 98 6.10 9.10 15.65
CA GLU A 98 6.37 9.69 16.97
C GLU A 98 7.68 9.21 17.59
N ALA A 99 8.18 8.04 17.20
CA ALA A 99 9.48 7.53 17.64
C ALA A 99 10.69 8.18 16.92
N GLY A 100 10.45 9.01 15.89
CA GLY A 100 11.49 9.61 15.02
C GLY A 100 11.73 11.10 15.26
N GLY A 101 11.63 11.57 16.51
CA GLY A 101 11.85 12.97 16.88
C GLY A 101 13.18 13.53 16.37
N ARG A 102 13.09 14.55 15.49
CA ARG A 102 14.09 15.53 15.03
C ARG A 102 15.56 15.23 15.36
N ASN A 103 16.31 14.83 14.33
CA ASN A 103 17.68 15.35 14.19
C ASN A 103 17.85 15.89 12.77
N GLY A 104 17.72 17.21 12.65
CA GLY A 104 17.95 17.94 11.42
C GLY A 104 19.43 18.11 11.18
N ASN A 105 19.98 17.34 10.24
CA ASN A 105 20.97 17.85 9.27
C ASN A 105 21.18 16.79 8.18
N ARG A 106 20.79 17.09 6.94
CA ARG A 106 21.37 16.44 5.76
C ARG A 106 21.76 17.54 4.77
N PRO A 107 23.07 17.77 4.53
CA PRO A 107 23.50 18.71 3.52
C PRO A 107 23.14 18.16 2.14
N GLY A 108 22.74 19.06 1.25
CA GLY A 108 22.26 18.72 -0.08
C GLY A 108 23.34 18.14 -0.99
N THR A 109 22.92 17.20 -1.82
CA THR A 109 23.26 17.02 -3.24
C THR A 109 22.14 16.20 -3.87
#